data_AF-A0AAD6QPE2-F1
#
_entry.id   AF-A0AAD6QPE2-F1
#
_cell.length_a   1.000
_cell.length_b   1.000
_cell.length_c   1.000
_cell.angle_alpha   90.00
_cell.angle_beta   90.00
_cell.angle_gamma   90.00
#
_symmetry.space_group_name_H-M   'P 1'
#
loop_
_entity.id
_entity.type
_entity.pdbx_description
1 polymer ?
#
loop_
_entity_poly.entity_id
_entity_poly.type
_entity_poly.pdbx_seq_one_letter_code
_entity_poly.pdbx_strand_id
1 'polypeptide(L)'
;MEIIIRSLSLTFSQDIEADNNKHTVYLIREREMSRRSGTCLRCCLVFFAVISALGVCGPALYWRFKKTIGFPDSKTSSCPPCICDCPPPLSLLKIAPGLANLSVTDCGSNDPDLKTEMEKQFVDLLTEELKLQEAVAQEHAHHMNITLGEAKRVASQYQREAEKCNAATETCEEARERSEAFLIRERKVTSLWEQRARQLGYEGE
;
A
#
# COMPACT_ATOMS: atom_id res chain seq x y z
N MET A 1 -41.57 65.77 -8.69
CA MET A 1 -40.40 65.40 -7.87
C MET A 1 -40.77 64.38 -6.78
N GLU A 2 -41.87 64.59 -6.05
CA GLU A 2 -42.44 63.66 -5.04
C GLU A 2 -42.57 62.19 -5.48
N ILE A 3 -43.01 61.93 -6.72
CA ILE A 3 -43.28 60.56 -7.21
C ILE A 3 -41.98 59.74 -7.33
N ILE A 4 -40.89 60.38 -7.77
CA ILE A 4 -39.59 59.72 -7.99
C ILE A 4 -38.93 59.39 -6.64
N ILE A 5 -39.10 60.25 -5.63
CA ILE A 5 -38.58 60.02 -4.27
C ILE A 5 -39.32 58.86 -3.60
N ARG A 6 -40.65 58.75 -3.79
CA ARG A 6 -41.45 57.63 -3.25
C ARG A 6 -41.12 56.31 -3.94
N SER A 7 -40.91 56.31 -5.26
CA SER A 7 -40.50 55.10 -5.98
C SER A 7 -39.10 54.64 -5.56
N LEU A 8 -38.15 55.56 -5.37
CA LEU A 8 -36.79 55.23 -4.91
C LEU A 8 -36.76 54.74 -3.46
N SER A 9 -37.58 55.31 -2.57
CA SER A 9 -37.71 54.82 -1.19
C SER A 9 -38.34 53.44 -1.12
N LEU A 10 -39.36 53.14 -1.96
CA LEU A 10 -39.98 51.83 -1.99
C LEU A 10 -39.04 50.76 -2.55
N THR A 11 -38.28 51.06 -3.60
CA THR A 11 -37.27 50.14 -4.13
C THR A 11 -36.14 49.91 -3.13
N PHE A 12 -35.65 50.98 -2.48
CA PHE A 12 -34.59 50.85 -1.47
C PHE A 12 -35.04 50.07 -0.23
N SER A 13 -36.29 50.25 0.19
CA SER A 13 -36.85 49.51 1.31
C SER A 13 -37.09 48.03 0.96
N GLN A 14 -37.50 47.72 -0.28
CA GLN A 14 -37.62 46.33 -0.77
C GLN A 14 -36.26 45.65 -0.92
N ASP A 15 -35.22 46.37 -1.37
CA ASP A 15 -33.87 45.83 -1.52
C ASP A 15 -33.22 45.53 -0.15
N ILE A 16 -33.45 46.37 0.86
CA ILE A 16 -32.96 46.11 2.23
C ILE A 16 -33.66 44.90 2.87
N GLU A 17 -34.97 44.74 2.69
CA GLU A 17 -35.72 43.57 3.18
C GLU A 17 -35.24 42.27 2.49
N ALA A 18 -34.96 42.34 1.18
CA ALA A 18 -34.45 41.21 0.41
C ALA A 18 -33.01 40.82 0.79
N ASP A 19 -32.15 41.80 1.10
CA ASP A 19 -30.77 41.55 1.54
C ASP A 19 -30.72 40.99 2.96
N ASN A 20 -31.54 41.52 3.88
CA ASN A 20 -31.61 41.04 5.26
C ASN A 20 -32.16 39.60 5.35
N ASN A 21 -33.14 39.25 4.51
CA ASN A 21 -33.64 37.88 4.41
C ASN A 21 -32.57 36.92 3.87
N LYS A 22 -31.83 37.33 2.83
CA LYS A 22 -30.71 36.54 2.31
C LYS A 22 -29.64 36.32 3.37
N HIS A 23 -29.19 37.38 4.04
CA HIS A 23 -28.14 37.31 5.07
C HIS A 23 -28.56 36.43 6.26
N THR A 24 -29.83 36.52 6.69
CA THR A 24 -30.38 35.66 7.74
C THR A 24 -30.43 34.18 7.32
N VAL A 25 -30.82 33.91 6.06
CA VAL A 25 -30.80 32.54 5.49
C VAL A 25 -29.37 32.00 5.37
N TYR A 26 -28.38 32.82 4.99
CA TYR A 26 -26.96 32.42 4.95
C TYR A 26 -26.44 32.07 6.35
N LEU A 27 -26.73 32.88 7.37
CA LEU A 27 -26.30 32.63 8.75
C LEU A 27 -26.97 31.40 9.40
N ILE A 28 -28.25 31.15 9.09
CA ILE A 28 -28.94 29.93 9.52
C ILE A 28 -28.32 28.70 8.83
N ARG A 29 -28.01 28.79 7.53
CA ARG A 29 -27.37 27.72 6.76
C ARG A 29 -25.94 27.43 7.25
N GLU A 30 -25.16 28.45 7.63
CA GLU A 30 -23.83 28.26 8.23
C GLU A 30 -23.89 27.59 9.61
N ARG A 31 -24.83 27.99 10.47
CA ARG A 31 -25.03 27.33 11.78
C ARG A 31 -25.47 25.88 11.63
N GLU A 32 -26.34 25.58 10.67
CA GLU A 32 -26.79 24.21 10.35
C GLU A 32 -25.61 23.33 9.85
N MET A 33 -24.76 23.89 8.97
CA MET A 33 -23.58 23.20 8.44
C MET A 33 -22.50 22.96 9.50
N SER A 34 -22.27 23.91 10.41
CA SER A 34 -21.30 23.75 11.51
C SER A 34 -21.75 22.70 12.54
N ARG A 35 -23.05 22.62 12.84
CA ARG A 35 -23.61 21.60 13.76
C ARG A 35 -23.58 20.19 13.17
N ARG A 36 -23.82 20.04 11.86
CA ARG A 36 -23.64 18.77 11.12
C ARG A 36 -22.17 18.38 10.97
N SER A 37 -21.29 19.36 10.74
CA SER A 37 -19.83 19.17 10.63
C SER A 37 -19.22 18.63 11.92
N GLY A 38 -19.64 19.12 13.10
CA GLY A 38 -19.12 18.61 14.38
C GLY A 38 -19.48 17.16 14.69
N THR A 39 -20.61 16.67 14.17
CA THR A 39 -21.02 15.25 14.32
C THR A 39 -20.33 14.38 13.27
N CYS A 40 -20.26 14.86 12.01
CA CYS A 40 -19.53 14.21 10.93
C CYS A 40 -18.03 14.05 11.27
N LEU A 41 -17.39 15.12 11.77
CA LEU A 41 -15.99 15.11 12.19
C LEU A 41 -15.75 14.14 13.35
N ARG A 42 -16.66 14.09 14.34
CA ARG A 42 -16.58 13.09 15.43
C ARG A 42 -16.72 11.66 14.91
N CYS A 43 -17.64 11.41 13.99
CA CYS A 43 -17.76 10.11 13.34
C CYS A 43 -16.49 9.74 12.57
N CYS A 44 -15.93 10.67 11.78
CA CYS A 44 -14.67 10.46 11.07
C CYS A 44 -13.52 10.11 12.02
N LEU A 45 -13.35 10.85 13.12
CA LEU A 45 -12.29 10.60 14.11
C LEU A 45 -12.43 9.22 14.77
N VAL A 46 -13.66 8.80 15.09
CA VAL A 46 -13.92 7.45 15.63
C VAL A 46 -13.59 6.37 14.59
N PHE A 47 -14.00 6.56 13.34
CA PHE A 47 -13.65 5.63 12.25
C PHE A 47 -12.14 5.51 12.05
N PHE A 48 -11.41 6.64 12.01
CA PHE A 48 -9.95 6.62 11.90
C PHE A 48 -9.31 5.93 13.11
N ALA A 49 -9.76 6.19 14.34
CA ALA A 49 -9.25 5.52 15.53
C ALA A 49 -9.46 3.99 15.48
N VAL A 50 -10.63 3.53 15.02
CA VAL A 50 -10.92 2.10 14.87
C VAL A 50 -10.07 1.48 13.76
N ILE A 51 -9.95 2.14 12.61
CA ILE A 51 -9.13 1.66 11.48
C ILE A 51 -7.65 1.59 11.88
N SER A 52 -7.14 2.60 12.59
CA SER A 52 -5.76 2.60 13.09
C SER A 52 -5.53 1.52 14.15
N ALA A 53 -6.46 1.31 15.08
CA ALA A 53 -6.37 0.21 16.04
C ALA A 53 -6.38 -1.16 15.35
N LEU A 54 -7.23 -1.34 14.33
CA LEU A 54 -7.26 -2.55 13.51
C LEU A 54 -6.01 -2.67 12.62
N GLY A 55 -5.39 -1.59 12.18
CA GLY A 55 -4.15 -1.60 11.40
C GLY A 55 -2.93 -1.99 12.25
N VAL A 56 -2.89 -1.56 13.51
CA VAL A 56 -1.80 -1.87 14.45
C VAL A 56 -1.97 -3.26 15.07
N CYS A 57 -3.19 -3.67 15.42
CA CYS A 57 -3.47 -5.02 15.94
C CYS A 57 -3.70 -6.07 14.84
N GLY A 58 -3.94 -5.62 13.61
CA GLY A 58 -4.29 -6.44 12.45
C GLY A 58 -3.28 -7.54 12.14
N PRO A 59 -1.96 -7.26 12.09
CA PRO A 59 -0.97 -8.29 11.79
C PRO A 59 -0.98 -9.45 12.82
N ALA A 60 -1.22 -9.16 14.10
CA ALA A 60 -1.25 -10.16 15.17
C ALA A 60 -2.56 -10.96 15.21
N LEU A 61 -3.70 -10.30 14.96
CA LEU A 61 -5.03 -10.94 14.95
C LEU A 61 -5.28 -11.71 13.65
N TYR A 62 -4.87 -11.19 12.50
CA TYR A 62 -5.02 -11.85 11.19
C TYR A 62 -4.30 -13.20 11.16
N TRP A 63 -3.09 -13.29 11.73
CA TRP A 63 -2.35 -14.56 11.83
C TRP A 63 -3.06 -15.59 12.71
N ARG A 64 -3.76 -15.16 13.76
CA ARG A 64 -4.53 -16.04 14.67
C ARG A 64 -5.83 -16.55 14.03
N PHE A 65 -6.54 -15.71 13.28
CA PHE A 65 -7.79 -16.10 12.61
C PHE A 65 -7.56 -16.91 11.33
N LYS A 66 -6.50 -16.63 10.55
CA LYS A 66 -6.14 -17.42 9.36
C LYS A 66 -5.89 -18.90 9.68
N LYS A 67 -5.45 -19.20 10.91
CA LYS A 67 -5.20 -20.58 11.36
C LYS A 67 -6.46 -21.38 11.73
N THR A 68 -7.60 -20.69 11.92
CA THR A 68 -8.84 -21.31 12.43
C THR A 68 -9.91 -21.52 11.35
N ILE A 69 -9.79 -20.90 10.16
CA ILE A 69 -10.84 -20.96 9.11
C ILE A 69 -10.27 -21.32 7.73
N GLY A 70 -9.25 -22.18 7.67
CA GLY A 70 -8.58 -22.54 6.42
C GLY A 70 -9.50 -23.23 5.39
N PHE A 71 -10.03 -22.45 4.44
CA PHE A 71 -10.47 -22.90 3.12
C PHE A 71 -9.37 -22.60 2.08
N PRO A 72 -9.26 -23.38 0.99
CA PRO A 72 -8.04 -23.48 0.20
C PRO A 72 -7.82 -22.23 -0.67
N ASP A 73 -6.67 -21.58 -0.49
CA ASP A 73 -6.31 -20.33 -1.19
C ASP A 73 -6.14 -20.57 -2.70
N SER A 74 -6.95 -19.84 -3.47
CA SER A 74 -6.88 -19.70 -4.92
C SER A 74 -5.74 -18.77 -5.34
N LYS A 75 -4.86 -19.30 -6.19
CA LYS A 75 -3.92 -18.65 -7.12
C LYS A 75 -3.92 -17.11 -7.11
N THR A 76 -3.04 -16.53 -6.32
CA THR A 76 -2.48 -15.19 -6.58
C THR A 76 -1.00 -15.41 -6.86
N SER A 77 -0.49 -14.88 -7.97
CA SER A 77 0.91 -14.99 -8.41
C SER A 77 1.85 -14.15 -7.53
N SER A 78 1.86 -14.41 -6.23
CA SER A 78 2.91 -13.96 -5.32
C SER A 78 4.18 -14.76 -5.62
N CYS A 79 5.31 -14.06 -5.61
CA CYS A 79 6.64 -14.67 -5.64
C CYS A 79 6.69 -15.90 -4.71
N PRO A 80 7.40 -16.97 -5.12
CA PRO A 80 7.54 -18.15 -4.28
C PRO A 80 8.05 -17.75 -2.89
N PRO A 81 7.60 -18.41 -1.82
CA PRO A 81 8.11 -18.16 -0.49
C PRO A 81 9.63 -18.28 -0.54
N CYS A 82 10.33 -17.23 -0.11
CA CYS A 82 11.77 -17.28 0.01
C CYS A 82 12.11 -18.36 1.05
N ILE A 83 12.67 -19.49 0.57
CA ILE A 83 13.46 -20.38 1.42
C ILE A 83 14.71 -19.56 1.76
N CYS A 84 14.63 -18.86 2.88
CA CYS A 84 15.79 -18.34 3.56
C CYS A 84 16.25 -19.47 4.48
N ASP A 85 17.37 -20.12 4.16
CA ASP A 85 18.15 -20.84 5.15
C ASP A 85 18.79 -19.81 6.08
N CYS A 86 17.96 -19.19 6.91
CA CYS A 86 18.45 -18.38 8.01
C CYS A 86 19.09 -19.34 9.03
N PRO A 87 20.35 -19.12 9.43
CA PRO A 87 20.93 -19.89 10.50
C PRO A 87 20.02 -19.77 11.75
N PRO A 88 19.61 -20.90 12.36
CA PRO A 88 18.73 -20.88 13.52
C PRO A 88 19.32 -19.99 14.64
N PRO A 89 18.50 -19.20 15.38
CA PRO A 89 19.00 -18.44 16.51
C PRO A 89 19.63 -19.38 17.54
N LEU A 90 20.90 -19.09 17.87
CA LEU A 90 21.80 -19.90 18.68
C LEU A 90 21.21 -20.18 20.07
N SER A 91 20.77 -21.42 20.28
CA SER A 91 20.60 -21.97 21.63
C SER A 91 21.83 -22.82 21.94
N LEU A 92 22.55 -22.50 23.01
CA LEU A 92 23.74 -23.21 23.51
C LEU A 92 23.51 -24.74 23.60
N LEU A 93 22.25 -25.16 23.78
CA LEU A 93 21.80 -26.55 23.75
C LEU A 93 22.11 -27.34 22.47
N LYS A 94 22.30 -26.68 21.31
CA LYS A 94 22.46 -27.35 20.01
C LYS A 94 23.92 -27.52 19.58
N ILE A 95 24.84 -26.73 20.14
CA ILE A 95 26.28 -26.84 19.88
C ILE A 95 26.87 -28.07 20.58
N ALA A 96 26.29 -28.48 21.73
CA ALA A 96 26.64 -29.71 22.41
C ALA A 96 25.37 -30.42 22.93
N PRO A 97 24.65 -31.19 22.09
CA PRO A 97 23.52 -32.01 22.55
C PRO A 97 23.93 -33.05 23.60
N GLY A 98 25.23 -33.37 23.68
CA GLY A 98 25.82 -34.18 24.74
C GLY A 98 25.83 -33.48 26.11
N LEU A 99 25.78 -32.15 26.21
CA LEU A 99 25.93 -31.42 27.48
C LEU A 99 24.64 -31.35 28.32
N ALA A 100 23.47 -31.36 27.67
CA ALA A 100 22.19 -31.35 28.37
C ALA A 100 21.83 -32.71 28.98
N ASN A 101 22.41 -33.81 28.47
CA ASN A 101 22.20 -35.18 28.97
C ASN A 101 23.44 -35.80 29.64
N LEU A 102 24.65 -35.27 29.43
CA LEU A 102 25.78 -35.45 30.35
C LEU A 102 25.82 -34.28 31.34
N SER A 103 24.90 -34.32 32.31
CA SER A 103 25.36 -34.11 33.68
C SER A 103 26.49 -35.11 33.88
N VAL A 104 27.73 -34.65 33.70
CA VAL A 104 28.97 -35.36 33.96
C VAL A 104 28.75 -36.31 35.13
N THR A 105 28.60 -37.61 34.85
CA THR A 105 28.91 -38.60 35.88
C THR A 105 30.36 -38.34 36.21
N ASP A 106 30.57 -37.86 37.43
CA ASP A 106 31.81 -37.44 38.08
C ASP A 106 33.00 -38.37 37.82
N CYS A 107 33.58 -38.29 36.62
CA CYS A 107 34.70 -39.10 36.20
C CYS A 107 35.93 -38.20 36.21
N GLY A 108 36.77 -38.36 37.23
CA GLY A 108 38.06 -37.68 37.33
C GLY A 108 38.14 -36.46 38.26
N SER A 109 37.14 -36.17 39.10
CA SER A 109 37.22 -35.05 40.08
C SER A 109 38.38 -35.12 41.06
N ASN A 110 39.03 -36.28 41.20
CA ASN A 110 40.13 -36.48 42.14
C ASN A 110 41.51 -36.08 41.57
N ASP A 111 41.62 -35.74 40.28
CA ASP A 111 42.88 -35.35 39.63
C ASP A 111 42.74 -33.96 38.95
N PRO A 112 43.34 -32.90 39.53
CA PRO A 112 43.18 -31.53 39.04
C PRO A 112 43.79 -31.29 37.65
N ASP A 113 44.83 -32.03 37.26
CA ASP A 113 45.50 -31.85 35.97
C ASP A 113 44.62 -32.36 34.82
N LEU A 114 43.97 -33.53 34.99
CA LEU A 114 43.07 -34.12 33.99
C LEU A 114 41.86 -33.22 33.69
N LYS A 115 41.32 -32.57 34.72
CA LYS A 115 40.20 -31.62 34.59
C LYS A 115 40.60 -30.41 33.75
N THR A 116 41.79 -29.85 33.99
CA THR A 116 42.25 -28.67 33.25
C THR A 116 42.56 -28.95 31.78
N GLU A 117 43.08 -30.14 31.45
CA GLU A 117 43.36 -30.51 30.06
C GLU A 117 42.07 -30.78 29.27
N MET A 118 41.06 -31.40 29.89
CA MET A 118 39.77 -31.65 29.24
C MET A 118 38.98 -30.36 28.99
N GLU A 119 39.06 -29.39 29.91
CA GLU A 119 38.44 -28.06 29.73
C GLU A 119 39.10 -27.28 28.59
N LYS A 120 40.44 -27.35 28.46
CA LYS A 120 41.16 -26.73 27.34
C LYS A 120 40.74 -27.29 25.99
N GLN A 121 40.65 -28.61 25.86
CA GLN A 121 40.20 -29.26 24.61
C GLN A 121 38.76 -28.86 24.24
N PHE A 122 37.90 -28.68 25.24
CA PHE A 122 36.53 -28.25 25.03
C PHE A 122 36.43 -26.79 24.56
N VAL A 123 37.20 -25.89 25.18
CA VAL A 123 37.24 -24.46 24.80
C VAL A 123 37.84 -24.30 23.40
N ASP A 124 38.84 -25.09 23.04
CA ASP A 124 39.45 -25.08 21.70
C ASP A 124 38.43 -25.49 20.63
N LEU A 125 37.72 -26.61 20.84
CA LEU A 125 36.68 -27.08 19.92
C LEU A 125 35.51 -26.08 19.77
N LEU A 126 35.05 -25.48 20.87
CA LEU A 126 34.03 -24.42 20.81
C LEU A 126 34.50 -23.19 20.03
N THR A 127 35.79 -22.86 20.15
CA THR A 127 36.39 -21.74 19.41
C THR A 127 36.46 -22.02 17.92
N GLU A 128 36.79 -23.25 17.53
CA GLU A 128 36.79 -23.69 16.13
C GLU A 128 35.38 -23.67 15.52
N GLU A 129 34.38 -24.22 16.22
CA GLU A 129 32.99 -24.20 15.77
C GLU A 129 32.45 -22.77 15.61
N LEU A 130 32.79 -21.87 16.53
CA LEU A 130 32.38 -20.47 16.47
C LEU A 130 33.03 -19.73 15.28
N LYS A 131 34.32 -19.97 15.03
CA LYS A 131 35.03 -19.43 13.85
C LYS A 131 34.47 -19.97 12.54
N LEU A 132 34.13 -21.26 12.50
CA LEU A 132 33.54 -21.87 11.31
C LEU A 132 32.18 -21.26 11.01
N GLN A 133 31.34 -21.04 12.03
CA GLN A 133 30.05 -20.39 11.86
C GLN A 133 30.16 -18.94 11.42
N GLU A 134 31.14 -18.18 11.90
CA GLU A 134 31.40 -16.81 11.44
C GLU A 134 31.73 -16.80 9.93
N ALA A 135 32.62 -17.70 9.49
CA ALA A 135 32.98 -17.83 8.09
C ALA A 135 31.78 -18.22 7.20
N VAL A 136 30.97 -19.17 7.65
CA VAL A 136 29.74 -19.61 6.95
C VAL A 136 28.71 -18.48 6.88
N ALA A 137 28.51 -17.74 7.97
CA ALA A 137 27.60 -16.61 8.00
C ALA A 137 28.05 -15.48 7.05
N GLN A 138 29.36 -15.20 6.99
CA GLN A 138 29.93 -14.20 6.10
C GLN A 138 29.78 -14.60 4.62
N GLU A 139 30.04 -15.86 4.28
CA GLU A 139 29.92 -16.38 2.91
C GLU A 139 28.46 -16.40 2.44
N HIS A 140 27.54 -16.87 3.29
CA HIS A 140 26.10 -16.78 3.02
C HIS A 140 25.62 -15.34 2.83
N ALA A 141 26.05 -14.41 3.69
CA ALA A 141 25.68 -12.99 3.55
C ALA A 141 26.20 -12.39 2.24
N HIS A 142 27.42 -12.75 1.83
CA HIS A 142 28.01 -12.32 0.56
C HIS A 142 27.20 -12.87 -0.63
N HIS A 143 26.91 -14.17 -0.64
CA HIS A 143 26.10 -14.79 -1.69
C HIS A 143 24.70 -14.17 -1.78
N MET A 144 24.04 -13.96 -0.62
CA MET A 144 22.73 -13.30 -0.56
C MET A 144 22.76 -11.88 -1.13
N ASN A 145 23.79 -11.10 -0.82
CA ASN A 145 23.92 -9.73 -1.32
C ASN A 145 24.06 -9.69 -2.85
N ILE A 146 24.84 -10.62 -3.42
CA ILE A 146 24.96 -10.77 -4.88
C ILE A 146 23.59 -11.11 -5.49
N THR A 147 22.93 -12.16 -5.01
CA THR A 147 21.62 -12.58 -5.55
C THR A 147 20.56 -11.48 -5.40
N LEU A 148 20.55 -10.76 -4.28
CA LEU A 148 19.65 -9.63 -4.05
C LEU A 148 19.94 -8.47 -5.02
N GLY A 149 21.22 -8.16 -5.26
CA GLY A 149 21.63 -7.15 -6.22
C GLY A 149 21.17 -7.47 -7.64
N GLU A 150 21.32 -8.73 -8.06
CA GLU A 150 20.84 -9.22 -9.36
C GLU A 150 19.32 -9.14 -9.48
N ALA A 151 18.59 -9.61 -8.47
CA ALA A 151 17.14 -9.55 -8.44
C ALA A 151 16.63 -8.10 -8.52
N LYS A 152 17.25 -7.17 -7.78
CA LYS A 152 16.91 -5.73 -7.84
C LYS A 152 17.19 -5.13 -9.22
N ARG A 153 18.31 -5.49 -9.85
CA ARG A 153 18.63 -5.04 -11.21
C ARG A 153 17.55 -5.50 -12.19
N VAL A 154 17.18 -6.77 -12.17
CA VAL A 154 16.13 -7.32 -13.04
C VAL A 154 14.78 -6.64 -12.78
N ALA A 155 14.40 -6.44 -11.52
CA ALA A 155 13.17 -5.72 -11.18
C ALA A 155 13.17 -4.28 -11.72
N SER A 156 14.30 -3.56 -11.58
CA SER A 156 14.42 -2.19 -12.12
C SER A 156 14.35 -2.12 -13.65
N GLN A 157 14.82 -3.17 -14.34
CA GLN A 157 14.70 -3.27 -15.80
C GLN A 157 13.24 -3.44 -16.21
N TYR A 158 12.51 -4.37 -15.56
CA TYR A 158 11.08 -4.56 -15.82
C TYR A 158 10.26 -3.31 -15.53
N GLN A 159 10.57 -2.59 -14.45
CA GLN A 159 9.89 -1.33 -14.15
C GLN A 159 10.05 -0.30 -15.28
N ARG A 160 11.27 -0.12 -15.80
CA ARG A 160 11.52 0.81 -16.91
C ARG A 160 10.79 0.40 -18.18
N GLU A 161 10.75 -0.90 -18.50
CA GLU A 161 10.01 -1.39 -19.66
C GLU A 161 8.49 -1.21 -19.48
N ALA A 162 7.97 -1.41 -18.27
CA ALA A 162 6.57 -1.15 -17.96
C ALA A 162 6.24 0.35 -18.11
N GLU A 163 7.11 1.24 -17.64
CA GLU A 163 6.94 2.70 -17.81
C GLU A 163 6.91 3.10 -19.29
N LYS A 164 7.76 2.51 -20.14
CA LYS A 164 7.72 2.72 -21.60
C LYS A 164 6.40 2.27 -22.21
N CYS A 165 5.92 1.09 -21.82
CA CYS A 165 4.63 0.56 -22.29
C CYS A 165 3.48 1.50 -21.90
N ASN A 166 3.45 1.94 -20.65
CA ASN A 166 2.43 2.87 -20.14
C ASN A 166 2.41 4.18 -20.94
N ALA A 167 3.58 4.78 -21.19
CA ALA A 167 3.68 6.00 -21.98
C ALA A 167 3.20 5.82 -23.44
N ALA A 168 3.52 4.66 -24.05
CA ALA A 168 3.04 4.33 -25.39
C ALA A 168 1.51 4.12 -25.41
N THR A 169 0.96 3.45 -24.40
CA THR A 169 -0.48 3.25 -24.24
C THR A 169 -1.21 4.58 -24.07
N GLU A 170 -0.72 5.48 -23.21
CA GLU A 170 -1.29 6.80 -23.01
C GLU A 170 -1.35 7.60 -24.32
N THR A 171 -0.26 7.59 -25.09
CA THR A 171 -0.21 8.27 -26.40
C THR A 171 -1.19 7.67 -27.41
N CYS A 172 -1.32 6.34 -27.43
CA CYS A 172 -2.24 5.64 -28.31
C CYS A 172 -3.70 5.95 -27.96
N GLU A 173 -4.03 5.97 -26.67
CA GLU A 173 -5.36 6.30 -26.17
C GLU A 173 -5.72 7.76 -26.45
N GLU A 174 -4.80 8.71 -26.25
CA GLU A 174 -5.03 10.12 -26.62
C GLU A 174 -5.34 10.27 -28.12
N ALA A 175 -4.57 9.58 -28.98
CA ALA A 175 -4.81 9.59 -30.41
C ALA A 175 -6.17 8.97 -30.78
N ARG A 176 -6.56 7.88 -30.10
CA ARG A 176 -7.87 7.24 -30.26
C ARG A 176 -8.99 8.21 -29.89
N GLU A 177 -8.95 8.81 -28.70
CA GLU A 177 -9.96 9.77 -28.23
C GLU A 177 -10.09 10.97 -29.18
N ARG A 178 -8.96 11.49 -29.67
CA ARG A 178 -8.96 12.58 -30.64
C ARG A 178 -9.60 12.17 -31.96
N SER A 179 -9.31 10.96 -32.45
CA SER A 179 -9.89 10.42 -33.68
C SER A 179 -11.41 10.22 -33.56
N GLU A 180 -11.89 9.73 -32.41
CA GLU A 180 -13.31 9.59 -32.12
C GLU A 180 -14.02 10.93 -32.09
N ALA A 181 -13.40 11.95 -31.47
CA ALA A 181 -13.94 13.31 -31.44
C ALA A 181 -14.02 13.95 -32.84
N PHE A 182 -13.08 13.65 -33.74
CA PHE A 182 -13.17 14.09 -35.14
C PHE A 182 -14.26 13.32 -35.90
N LEU A 183 -14.31 11.99 -35.76
CA LEU A 183 -15.32 11.16 -36.42
C LEU A 183 -16.74 11.54 -36.01
N ILE A 184 -16.98 11.88 -34.74
CA ILE A 184 -18.29 12.36 -34.27
C ILE A 184 -18.68 13.67 -34.97
N ARG A 185 -17.73 14.59 -35.17
CA ARG A 185 -17.97 15.87 -35.85
C ARG A 185 -18.26 15.66 -37.34
N GLU A 186 -17.44 14.87 -38.01
CA GLU A 186 -17.65 14.51 -39.41
C GLU A 186 -19.01 13.84 -39.62
N ARG A 187 -19.36 12.83 -38.80
CA ARG A 187 -20.65 12.14 -38.88
C ARG A 187 -21.84 13.11 -38.77
N LYS A 188 -21.77 14.11 -37.88
CA LYS A 188 -22.82 15.14 -37.77
C LYS A 188 -22.94 15.95 -39.05
N VAL A 189 -21.83 16.40 -39.61
CA VAL A 189 -21.81 17.15 -40.87
C VAL A 189 -22.36 16.28 -42.01
N THR A 190 -21.86 15.05 -42.16
CA THR A 190 -22.35 14.09 -43.16
C THR A 190 -23.85 13.85 -43.04
N SER A 191 -24.38 13.68 -41.81
CA SER A 191 -25.82 13.47 -41.60
C SER A 191 -26.66 14.68 -42.03
N LEU A 192 -26.16 15.90 -41.84
CA LEU A 192 -26.83 17.12 -42.31
C LEU A 192 -26.82 17.21 -43.83
N TRP A 193 -25.72 16.83 -44.47
CA TRP A 193 -25.62 16.78 -45.94
C TRP A 193 -26.57 15.74 -46.52
N GLU A 194 -26.63 14.54 -45.92
CA GLU A 194 -27.54 13.48 -46.34
C GLU A 194 -29.00 13.92 -46.22
N GLN A 195 -29.38 14.53 -45.10
CA GLN A 195 -30.74 15.04 -44.90
C GLN A 195 -31.13 16.07 -45.98
N ARG A 196 -30.22 16.98 -46.32
CA ARG A 196 -30.44 17.98 -47.39
C ARG A 196 -30.56 17.31 -48.76
N ALA A 197 -29.73 16.32 -49.05
CA ALA A 197 -29.82 15.57 -50.30
C ALA A 197 -31.19 14.88 -50.43
N ARG A 198 -31.68 14.24 -49.35
CA ARG A 198 -33.02 13.63 -49.33
C ARG A 198 -34.14 14.64 -49.58
N GLN A 199 -34.04 15.85 -49.03
CA GLN A 199 -35.01 16.93 -49.30
C GLN A 199 -35.03 17.37 -50.77
N LEU A 200 -33.93 17.16 -51.50
CA LEU A 200 -33.81 17.45 -52.94
C LEU A 200 -34.15 16.25 -53.82
N GLY A 201 -34.71 15.17 -53.25
CA GLY A 201 -35.15 14.00 -53.99
C GLY A 201 -34.06 12.94 -54.23
N TYR A 202 -32.95 12.98 -53.48
CA TYR A 202 -31.98 11.88 -53.49
C TYR A 202 -32.50 10.70 -52.66
N GLU A 203 -32.68 9.54 -53.29
CA GLU A 203 -33.25 8.33 -52.68
C GLU A 203 -32.18 7.46 -51.96
N GLY A 204 -30.89 7.79 -52.06
CA GLY A 204 -29.78 6.95 -51.57
C GLY A 204 -29.26 5.96 -52.61
N GLU A 205 -28.22 5.20 -52.24
CA GLU A 205 -27.84 3.92 -52.88
C GLU A 205 -28.43 2.74 -52.11
#